data_AF-A0A0H1BCY3-F1
#
_entry.id   AF-A0A0H1BCY3-F1
#
_cell.length_a   1.000
_cell.length_b   1.000
_cell.length_c   1.000
_cell.angle_alpha   90.00
_cell.angle_beta   90.00
_cell.angle_gamma   90.00
#
_symmetry.space_group_name_H-M   'P 1'
#
loop_
_entity.id
_entity.type
_entity.pdbx_description
1 polymer ?
#
loop_
_entity_poly.entity_id
_entity_poly.type
_entity_poly.pdbx_seq_one_letter_code
_entity_poly.pdbx_strand_id
1 'polypeptide(L)'
;MARLLKPGGRVALSDILTRRELTAELKESIALYVGCIAGASRVGDYERYLKAAGFGDILIVDAKSDLNIYTAALDIPTSAAGGCCGVVKEPEPTPCCGPTTPAKMERGPGIFSEGFKADFKNVDFNEWAGSFKIYAVKN
;
A
#
# COMPACT_ATOMS: atom_id res chain seq x y z
N MET A 1 -5.15 18.69 3.96
CA MET A 1 -3.93 19.50 3.71
C MET A 1 -4.26 20.98 3.50
N ALA A 2 -5.16 21.34 2.59
CA ALA A 2 -5.48 22.73 2.21
C ALA A 2 -5.67 23.69 3.40
N ARG A 3 -6.35 23.27 4.48
CA ARG A 3 -6.55 24.09 5.69
C ARG A 3 -5.25 24.61 6.33
N LEU A 4 -4.16 23.84 6.26
CA LEU A 4 -2.90 24.15 6.94
C LEU A 4 -1.96 25.04 6.11
N LEU A 5 -2.07 24.99 4.78
CA LEU A 5 -1.18 25.72 3.89
C LEU A 5 -1.63 27.18 3.74
N LYS A 6 -0.67 28.11 3.65
CA LYS A 6 -0.92 29.49 3.21
C LYS A 6 -1.12 29.52 1.68
N PRO A 7 -1.74 30.57 1.11
CA PRO A 7 -1.73 30.80 -0.34
C PRO A 7 -0.29 30.76 -0.89
N GLY A 8 -0.10 30.09 -2.02
CA GLY A 8 1.22 29.78 -2.61
C GLY A 8 1.96 28.60 -1.95
N GLY A 9 1.39 27.98 -0.90
CA GLY A 9 1.92 26.77 -0.29
C GLY A 9 1.82 25.56 -1.24
N ARG A 10 2.71 24.58 -1.10
CA ARG A 10 2.85 23.48 -2.07
C ARG A 10 2.62 22.13 -1.40
N VAL A 11 2.11 21.18 -2.17
CA VAL A 11 2.07 19.77 -1.81
C VAL A 11 2.92 18.97 -2.79
N ALA A 12 3.63 17.97 -2.26
CA ALA A 12 4.39 16.99 -3.02
C ALA A 12 4.16 15.62 -2.37
N LEU A 13 3.44 14.74 -3.06
CA LEU A 13 3.03 13.43 -2.55
C LEU A 13 3.55 12.32 -3.47
N SER A 14 3.78 11.16 -2.87
CA SER A 14 3.97 9.90 -3.58
C SER A 14 2.87 8.97 -3.12
N ASP A 15 2.02 8.52 -4.03
CA ASP A 15 0.84 7.70 -3.69
C ASP A 15 0.54 6.67 -4.78
N ILE A 16 -0.24 5.65 -4.45
CA ILE A 16 -0.76 4.68 -5.42
C ILE A 16 -2.10 5.19 -5.93
N LEU A 17 -2.24 5.31 -7.25
CA LEU A 17 -3.50 5.67 -7.90
C LEU A 17 -3.91 4.60 -8.89
N THR A 18 -5.21 4.44 -9.08
CA THR A 18 -5.74 3.52 -10.07
C THR A 18 -5.78 4.15 -11.46
N ARG A 19 -5.32 3.40 -12.46
CA ARG A 19 -5.36 3.77 -13.89
C ARG A 19 -6.76 3.51 -14.46
N ARG A 20 -7.42 2.46 -13.98
CA ARG A 20 -8.77 2.04 -14.35
C ARG A 20 -9.54 1.55 -13.14
N GLU A 21 -10.84 1.36 -13.29
CA GLU A 21 -11.69 0.82 -12.23
C GLU A 21 -11.19 -0.57 -11.81
N LEU A 22 -11.00 -0.82 -10.52
CA LEU A 22 -10.64 -2.15 -10.02
C LEU A 22 -11.83 -3.11 -10.10
N THR A 23 -11.56 -4.40 -10.32
CA THR A 23 -12.59 -5.46 -10.19
C THR A 23 -13.07 -5.60 -8.75
N ALA A 24 -14.23 -6.23 -8.55
CA ALA A 24 -14.76 -6.48 -7.21
C ALA A 24 -13.78 -7.30 -6.35
N GLU A 25 -13.20 -8.36 -6.93
CA GLU A 25 -12.19 -9.21 -6.27
C GLU A 25 -10.98 -8.40 -5.77
N LEU A 26 -10.47 -7.46 -6.58
CA LEU A 26 -9.35 -6.61 -6.17
C LEU A 26 -9.74 -5.60 -5.10
N LYS A 27 -10.98 -5.08 -5.12
CA LYS A 27 -11.48 -4.10 -4.15
C LYS A 27 -11.78 -4.70 -2.78
N GLU A 28 -12.27 -5.93 -2.76
CA GLU A 28 -12.69 -6.61 -1.52
C GLU A 28 -11.51 -7.29 -0.78
N SER A 29 -10.35 -7.36 -1.42
CA SER A 29 -9.13 -7.91 -0.81
C SER A 29 -8.60 -7.00 0.30
N ILE A 30 -8.69 -7.50 1.55
CA ILE A 30 -8.11 -6.84 2.73
C ILE A 30 -6.59 -6.66 2.57
N ALA A 31 -5.90 -7.64 1.97
CA ALA A 31 -4.46 -7.58 1.76
C ALA A 31 -4.08 -6.44 0.79
N LEU A 32 -4.81 -6.29 -0.32
CA LEU A 32 -4.59 -5.18 -1.25
C LEU A 32 -5.03 -3.84 -0.67
N TYR A 33 -6.03 -3.83 0.22
CA TYR A 33 -6.44 -2.63 0.95
C TYR A 33 -5.33 -2.14 1.88
N VAL A 34 -4.79 -3.04 2.72
CA VAL A 34 -3.62 -2.75 3.58
C VAL A 34 -2.39 -2.39 2.75
N GLY A 35 -2.27 -2.96 1.54
CA GLY A 35 -1.22 -2.62 0.56
C GLY A 35 -1.45 -1.30 -0.19
N CYS A 36 -2.49 -0.53 0.11
CA CYS A 36 -2.86 0.73 -0.56
C CYS A 36 -3.24 0.60 -2.05
N ILE A 37 -3.53 -0.60 -2.57
CA ILE A 37 -3.99 -0.81 -3.95
C ILE A 37 -5.52 -0.75 -4.00
N ALA A 38 -6.23 -1.54 -3.18
CA ALA A 38 -7.70 -1.66 -3.28
C ALA A 38 -8.43 -0.34 -2.96
N GLY A 39 -7.86 0.47 -2.08
CA GLY A 39 -8.40 1.78 -1.69
C GLY A 39 -7.94 2.95 -2.57
N ALA A 40 -7.10 2.70 -3.58
CA ALA A 40 -6.53 3.77 -4.39
C ALA A 40 -7.58 4.43 -5.28
N SER A 41 -7.66 5.76 -5.20
CA SER A 41 -8.52 6.58 -6.06
C SER A 41 -7.97 6.66 -7.49
N ARG A 42 -8.86 6.92 -8.46
CA ARG A 42 -8.42 7.08 -9.85
C ARG A 42 -7.63 8.37 -10.04
N VAL A 43 -6.71 8.36 -10.99
CA VAL A 43 -5.90 9.55 -11.33
C VAL A 43 -6.78 10.78 -11.59
N GLY A 44 -7.84 10.63 -12.38
CA GLY A 44 -8.77 11.72 -12.69
C GLY A 44 -9.58 12.20 -11.48
N ASP A 45 -9.88 11.33 -10.52
CA ASP A 45 -10.59 11.71 -9.31
C ASP A 45 -9.71 12.57 -8.40
N TYR A 46 -8.43 12.19 -8.29
CA TYR A 46 -7.45 12.93 -7.50
C TYR A 46 -7.27 14.37 -7.99
N GLU A 47 -7.25 14.58 -9.31
CA GLU A 47 -7.20 15.92 -9.89
C GLU A 47 -8.44 16.74 -9.50
N ARG A 48 -9.64 16.14 -9.58
CA ARG A 48 -10.89 16.80 -9.15
C ARG A 48 -10.87 17.14 -7.66
N TYR A 49 -10.39 16.24 -6.81
CA TYR A 49 -10.31 16.46 -5.36
C TYR A 49 -9.35 17.59 -5.01
N LEU A 50 -8.18 17.65 -5.65
CA LEU A 50 -7.21 18.72 -5.46
C LEU A 50 -7.78 20.08 -5.90
N LYS A 51 -8.44 20.15 -7.07
CA LYS A 51 -9.13 21.37 -7.54
C LYS A 51 -10.21 21.81 -6.55
N ALA A 52 -11.08 20.90 -6.13
CA ALA A 52 -12.15 21.18 -5.18
C ALA A 52 -11.62 21.66 -3.81
N ALA A 53 -10.42 21.19 -3.42
CA ALA A 53 -9.76 21.62 -2.19
C ALA A 53 -9.01 22.98 -2.30
N GLY A 54 -9.06 23.64 -3.45
CA GLY A 54 -8.44 24.95 -3.69
C GLY A 54 -6.99 24.90 -4.14
N PHE A 55 -6.54 23.79 -4.74
CA PHE A 55 -5.24 23.70 -5.38
C PHE A 55 -5.32 23.99 -6.88
N GLY A 56 -4.36 24.77 -7.38
CA GLY A 56 -4.03 24.98 -8.79
C GLY A 56 -2.69 24.32 -9.16
N ASP A 57 -2.26 24.52 -10.41
CA ASP A 57 -0.99 24.00 -10.95
C ASP A 57 -0.72 22.53 -10.62
N ILE A 58 -1.75 21.69 -10.82
CA ILE A 58 -1.70 20.27 -10.48
C ILE A 58 -0.90 19.52 -11.54
N LEU A 59 0.12 18.78 -11.09
CA LEU A 59 0.94 17.90 -11.91
C LEU A 59 0.96 16.50 -11.29
N ILE A 60 0.49 15.51 -12.05
CA ILE A 60 0.51 14.09 -11.65
C ILE A 60 1.39 13.34 -12.66
N VAL A 61 2.44 12.70 -12.17
CA VAL A 61 3.44 12.00 -13.00
C VAL A 61 3.53 10.55 -12.58
N ASP A 62 3.42 9.63 -13.53
CA ASP A 62 3.66 8.21 -13.29
C ASP A 62 5.14 7.97 -12.96
N ALA A 63 5.40 7.42 -11.77
CA ALA A 63 6.75 7.11 -11.29
C ALA A 63 7.32 5.85 -11.94
N LYS A 64 6.49 5.06 -12.65
CA LYS A 64 6.83 3.81 -13.33
C LYS A 64 7.46 2.76 -12.40
N SER A 65 7.12 2.82 -11.11
CA SER A 65 7.50 1.79 -10.14
C SER A 65 6.70 0.52 -10.38
N ASP A 66 7.36 -0.63 -10.28
CA ASP A 66 6.71 -1.94 -10.47
C ASP A 66 5.92 -2.33 -9.22
N LEU A 67 4.60 -2.43 -9.37
CA LEU A 67 3.70 -2.87 -8.32
C LEU A 67 3.58 -4.40 -8.22
N ASN A 68 4.17 -5.18 -9.12
CA ASN A 68 4.17 -6.64 -8.98
C ASN A 68 5.08 -7.14 -7.84
N ILE A 69 5.78 -6.24 -7.14
CA ILE A 69 6.46 -6.56 -5.89
C ILE A 69 5.51 -7.16 -4.84
N TYR A 70 4.22 -6.82 -4.84
CA TYR A 70 3.26 -7.40 -3.89
C TYR A 70 3.06 -8.91 -4.06
N THR A 71 3.29 -9.46 -5.26
CA THR A 71 3.27 -10.91 -5.52
C THR A 71 4.68 -11.50 -5.54
N ALA A 72 5.67 -10.76 -6.04
CA ALA A 72 7.06 -11.22 -6.13
C ALA A 72 7.77 -11.28 -4.76
N ALA A 73 7.36 -10.48 -3.77
CA ALA A 73 7.92 -10.52 -2.42
C ALA A 73 7.72 -11.87 -1.72
N LEU A 74 6.80 -12.69 -2.22
CA LEU A 74 6.53 -14.04 -1.73
C LEU A 74 7.47 -15.11 -2.32
N ASP A 75 8.28 -14.75 -3.33
CA ASP A 75 9.38 -15.57 -3.85
C ASP A 75 10.70 -15.29 -3.13
N ILE A 76 10.74 -14.28 -2.25
CA ILE A 76 11.94 -13.91 -1.50
C ILE A 76 12.01 -14.80 -0.24
N PRO A 77 13.13 -15.48 0.03
CA PRO A 77 13.29 -16.22 1.27
C PRO A 77 13.06 -15.31 2.48
N THR A 78 12.46 -15.87 3.53
CA THR A 78 11.97 -15.21 4.76
C THR A 78 13.00 -14.33 5.50
N SER A 79 14.27 -14.37 5.12
CA SER A 79 15.34 -13.51 5.63
C SER A 79 15.50 -12.16 4.92
N ALA A 80 14.81 -11.91 3.80
CA ALA A 80 14.95 -10.68 3.00
C ALA A 80 13.62 -10.01 2.58
N ALA A 81 12.48 -10.43 3.13
CA ALA A 81 11.18 -9.81 2.88
C ALA A 81 11.09 -8.43 3.57
N GLY A 82 11.54 -7.39 2.86
CA GLY A 82 11.45 -5.99 3.28
C GLY A 82 10.02 -5.45 3.17
N GLY A 83 9.13 -5.89 4.05
CA GLY A 83 7.87 -5.20 4.30
C GLY A 83 8.06 -4.01 5.22
N CYS A 84 7.35 -2.90 4.98
CA CYS A 84 7.33 -1.73 5.87
C CYS A 84 6.87 -2.09 7.31
N CYS A 85 6.11 -3.18 7.43
CA CYS A 85 5.87 -3.88 8.68
C CYS A 85 6.82 -5.07 8.73
N GLY A 86 7.98 -4.90 9.37
CA GLY A 86 9.00 -5.95 9.45
C GLY A 86 8.43 -7.26 10.01
N VAL A 87 9.11 -8.37 9.72
CA VAL A 87 8.91 -9.61 10.45
C VAL A 87 9.18 -9.30 11.92
N VAL A 88 8.15 -9.36 12.76
CA VAL A 88 8.32 -9.21 14.21
C VAL A 88 9.14 -10.40 14.67
N LYS A 89 10.42 -10.13 14.98
CA LYS A 89 11.36 -11.11 15.52
C LYS A 89 10.72 -11.74 16.77
N GLU A 90 10.81 -13.07 16.88
CA GLU A 90 10.32 -13.77 18.07
C GLU A 90 10.91 -13.12 19.33
N PRO A 91 10.08 -12.81 20.35
CA PRO A 91 10.63 -12.37 21.61
C PRO A 91 11.46 -13.51 22.19
N GLU A 92 12.77 -13.27 22.30
CA GLU A 92 13.69 -14.13 23.05
C GLU A 92 13.10 -14.35 24.46
N PRO A 93 13.05 -15.60 24.96
CA PRO A 93 12.41 -15.88 26.24
C PRO A 93 13.19 -15.23 27.38
N THR A 94 12.69 -14.11 27.92
CA THR A 94 13.18 -13.56 29.18
C THR A 94 12.54 -14.30 30.35
N PRO A 95 13.32 -14.87 31.29
CA PRO A 95 12.79 -15.66 32.39
C PRO A 95 12.31 -14.70 33.48
N CYS A 96 10.99 -14.52 33.58
CA CYS A 96 10.37 -13.85 34.72
C CYS A 96 9.31 -14.79 35.32
N CYS A 97 9.79 -15.81 36.03
CA CYS A 97 9.09 -16.64 37.02
C CYS A 97 7.57 -16.87 36.82
N GLY A 98 7.23 -17.94 36.10
CA GLY A 98 5.91 -18.58 36.11
C GLY A 98 5.93 -19.85 35.24
N PRO A 99 5.10 -20.88 35.52
CA PRO A 99 5.09 -22.08 34.68
C PRO A 99 4.42 -21.75 33.34
N THR A 100 5.22 -21.46 32.32
CA THR A 100 4.71 -21.24 30.97
C THR A 100 4.60 -22.58 30.26
N THR A 101 3.38 -23.12 30.20
CA THR A 101 3.06 -24.10 29.15
C THR A 101 3.20 -23.37 27.81
N PRO A 102 3.95 -23.88 26.82
CA PRO A 102 3.97 -23.27 25.50
C PRO A 102 2.59 -23.51 24.90
N ALA A 103 1.70 -22.53 25.01
CA ALA A 103 0.55 -22.47 24.13
C ALA A 103 1.13 -22.41 22.71
N LYS A 104 0.91 -23.47 21.93
CA LYS A 104 1.08 -23.42 20.48
C LYS A 104 0.16 -22.33 19.97
N MET A 105 0.69 -21.12 19.86
CA MET A 105 0.03 -20.04 19.15
C MET A 105 0.24 -20.36 17.69
N GLU A 106 -0.71 -21.10 17.10
CA GLU A 106 -0.78 -21.25 15.66
C GLU A 106 -1.06 -19.86 15.08
N ARG A 107 0.02 -19.19 14.67
CA ARG A 107 -0.03 -17.91 13.98
C ARG A 107 -0.66 -18.17 12.63
N GLY A 108 -1.85 -17.60 12.41
CA GLY A 108 -2.49 -17.60 11.10
C GLY A 108 -1.51 -17.08 10.04
N PRO A 109 -1.66 -17.53 8.79
CA PRO A 109 -0.76 -17.13 7.71
C PRO A 109 -0.76 -15.60 7.60
N GLY A 110 0.42 -14.98 7.46
CA GLY A 110 0.55 -13.54 7.32
C GLY A 110 -0.32 -13.00 6.18
N ILE A 111 -0.67 -11.72 6.21
CA ILE A 111 -1.55 -11.07 5.22
C ILE A 111 -1.05 -11.30 3.77
N PHE A 112 0.27 -11.43 3.62
CA PHE A 112 0.93 -11.93 2.42
C PHE A 112 1.36 -13.38 2.65
N SER A 113 0.47 -14.32 2.34
CA SER A 113 0.69 -15.76 2.48
C SER A 113 0.72 -16.47 1.13
N GLU A 114 1.06 -17.76 1.12
CA GLU A 114 0.92 -18.60 -0.08
C GLU A 114 -0.51 -18.55 -0.67
N GLY A 115 -1.53 -18.41 0.18
CA GLY A 115 -2.92 -18.21 -0.25
C GLY A 115 -3.10 -16.93 -1.05
N PHE A 116 -2.56 -15.81 -0.56
CA PHE A 116 -2.58 -14.53 -1.30
C PHE A 116 -1.87 -14.64 -2.65
N LYS A 117 -0.74 -15.37 -2.73
CA LYS A 117 -0.04 -15.58 -4.00
C LYS A 117 -0.89 -16.39 -4.98
N ALA A 118 -1.60 -17.41 -4.51
CA ALA A 118 -2.47 -18.22 -5.35
C ALA A 118 -3.62 -17.39 -5.91
N ASP A 119 -4.22 -16.52 -5.09
CA ASP A 119 -5.35 -15.68 -5.46
C ASP A 119 -5.00 -14.65 -6.54
N PHE A 120 -3.75 -14.14 -6.55
CA PHE A 120 -3.30 -13.08 -7.46
C PHE A 120 -2.19 -13.48 -8.44
N LYS A 121 -1.94 -14.79 -8.62
CA LYS A 121 -0.84 -15.31 -9.46
C LYS A 121 -0.83 -14.78 -10.90
N ASN A 122 -2.00 -14.47 -11.45
CA ASN A 122 -2.18 -14.07 -12.84
C ASN A 122 -2.61 -12.59 -12.98
N VAL A 123 -2.44 -11.78 -11.94
CA VAL A 123 -2.79 -10.36 -11.98
C VAL A 123 -1.52 -9.53 -12.12
N ASP A 124 -1.43 -8.74 -13.19
CA ASP A 124 -0.44 -7.67 -13.30
C ASP A 124 -1.01 -6.39 -12.68
N PHE A 125 -0.55 -6.03 -11.49
CA PHE A 125 -1.03 -4.86 -10.77
C PHE A 125 -0.71 -3.55 -11.50
N ASN A 126 0.35 -3.53 -12.32
CA ASN A 126 0.69 -2.33 -13.09
C ASN A 126 -0.40 -2.00 -14.12
N GLU A 127 -1.20 -2.94 -14.59
CA GLU A 127 -2.31 -2.60 -15.49
C GLU A 127 -3.44 -1.83 -14.78
N TRP A 128 -3.60 -2.06 -13.48
CA TRP A 128 -4.71 -1.54 -12.68
C TRP A 128 -4.35 -0.27 -11.93
N ALA A 129 -3.13 -0.21 -11.39
CA ALA A 129 -2.64 0.88 -10.57
C ALA A 129 -1.20 1.24 -10.90
N GLY A 130 -0.74 2.39 -10.43
CA GLY A 130 0.64 2.83 -10.54
C GLY A 130 1.05 3.66 -9.33
N SER A 131 2.35 3.79 -9.11
CA SER A 131 2.89 4.80 -8.20
C SER A 131 2.98 6.13 -8.92
N PHE A 132 2.46 7.20 -8.32
CA PHE A 132 2.45 8.54 -8.90
C PHE A 132 3.14 9.54 -7.99
N LYS A 133 3.83 10.50 -8.60
CA LYS A 133 4.29 11.73 -7.95
C LYS A 133 3.27 12.83 -8.24
N ILE A 134 2.76 13.45 -7.19
CA ILE A 134 1.66 14.41 -7.26
C ILE A 134 2.14 15.73 -6.69
N TYR A 135 2.03 16.80 -7.47
CA TYR A 135 2.41 18.15 -7.09
C TYR A 135 1.24 19.09 -7.31
N ALA A 136 1.05 20.06 -6.40
CA ALA A 136 0.07 21.12 -6.60
C ALA A 136 0.40 22.35 -5.72
N VAL A 137 -0.15 23.50 -6.10
CA VAL A 137 0.02 24.78 -5.39
C VAL A 137 -1.33 25.23 -4.86
N LYS A 138 -1.38 25.66 -3.60
CA LYS A 138 -2.61 26.21 -3.01
C LYS A 138 -2.84 27.63 -3.53
N ASN A 139 -4.03 27.87 -4.05
CA ASN A 139 -4.47 29.21 -4.48
C ASN A 139 -4.68 30.16 -3.29
#